data_AF-G7UTX9-F1
#
_entry.id   AF-G7UTX9-F1
#
_cell.length_a   1.000
_cell.length_b   1.000
_cell.length_c   1.000
_cell.angle_alpha   90.00
_cell.angle_beta   90.00
_cell.angle_gamma   90.00
#
_symmetry.space_group_name_H-M   'P 1'
#
loop_
_entity.id
_entity.type
_entity.pdbx_description
1 polymer ?
#
loop_
_entity_poly.entity_id
_entity_poly.type
_entity_poly.pdbx_seq_one_letter_code
_entity_poly.pdbx_strand_id
1 'polypeptide(L)'
;MNFCVREHSMEMKSYLFRTCGVSAPGEGSALFNNVVAALNELAGGGHKLEMFQLAATVADDRDGPMVIMPMKAPSGWYHHVQPVLQRHGLDCREYW
;
A
#
# COMPACT_ATOMS: atom_id res chain seq x y z
N MET A 1 -20.52 -6.54 32.00
CA MET A 1 -20.38 -6.54 30.53
C MET A 1 -19.09 -5.80 30.21
N ASN A 2 -17.98 -6.52 30.07
CA ASN A 2 -16.68 -5.88 29.78
C ASN A 2 -16.49 -5.80 28.27
N PHE A 3 -16.16 -4.60 27.81
CA PHE A 3 -15.93 -4.23 26.42
C PHE A 3 -14.85 -5.12 25.81
N CYS A 4 -15.22 -5.90 24.80
CA CYS A 4 -14.29 -6.56 23.91
C CYS A 4 -13.70 -5.47 23.02
N VAL A 5 -12.64 -4.81 23.48
CA VAL A 5 -11.79 -4.00 22.62
C VAL A 5 -11.21 -5.01 21.62
N ARG A 6 -11.76 -5.07 20.41
CA ARG A 6 -11.04 -5.67 19.28
C ARG A 6 -9.81 -4.80 19.11
N GLU A 7 -8.73 -5.14 19.79
CA GLU A 7 -7.40 -4.71 19.37
C GLU A 7 -7.29 -5.14 17.92
N HIS A 8 -7.44 -4.18 17.00
CA HIS A 8 -7.01 -4.37 15.63
C HIS A 8 -5.49 -4.52 15.72
N SER A 9 -5.04 -5.76 15.90
CA SER A 9 -3.64 -6.11 15.95
C SER A 9 -2.98 -5.51 14.71
N MET A 10 -2.02 -4.63 14.95
CA MET A 10 -1.23 -4.04 13.89
C MET A 10 -0.22 -5.10 13.43
N GLU A 11 -0.39 -5.55 12.20
CA GLU A 11 0.44 -6.59 11.60
C GLU A 11 1.44 -5.93 10.64
N MET A 12 2.69 -6.36 10.73
CA MET A 12 3.71 -6.01 9.75
C MET A 12 3.54 -6.95 8.55
N LYS A 13 3.21 -6.40 7.39
CA LYS A 13 3.06 -7.14 6.14
C LYS A 13 3.71 -6.37 5.00
N SER A 14 4.13 -7.10 3.96
CA SER A 14 4.54 -6.49 2.70
C SER A 14 3.33 -6.37 1.79
N TYR A 15 3.22 -5.25 1.09
CA TYR A 15 2.18 -5.02 0.10
C TYR A 15 2.80 -4.68 -1.24
N LEU A 16 2.23 -5.24 -2.29
CA LEU A 16 2.61 -4.96 -3.67
C LEU A 16 1.63 -3.96 -4.26
N PHE A 17 2.19 -2.89 -4.82
CA PHE A 17 1.49 -1.82 -5.50
C PHE A 17 1.82 -1.81 -6.99
N ARG A 18 0.79 -1.57 -7.81
CA ARG A 18 0.91 -1.36 -9.26
C ARG A 18 -0.02 -0.25 -9.72
N THR A 19 0.19 0.24 -10.93
CA THR A 19 -0.82 1.05 -11.59
C THR A 19 -2.01 0.20 -12.04
N CYS A 20 -3.23 0.73 -11.92
CA CYS A 20 -4.42 0.19 -12.56
C CYS A 20 -4.34 0.44 -14.08
N GLY A 21 -3.60 -0.39 -14.80
CA GLY A 21 -3.40 -0.26 -16.25
C GLY A 21 -1.98 -0.62 -16.68
N VAL A 22 -1.71 -0.51 -17.98
CA VAL A 22 -0.37 -0.76 -18.54
C VAL A 22 0.53 0.42 -18.21
N SER A 23 1.49 0.21 -17.32
CA SER A 23 2.60 1.16 -17.10
C SER A 23 3.72 0.91 -18.11
N ALA A 24 4.43 1.96 -18.49
CA ALA A 24 5.63 1.80 -19.30
C ALA A 24 6.80 1.28 -18.44
N PRO A 25 7.69 0.42 -18.98
CA PRO A 25 8.92 0.04 -18.29
C PRO A 25 9.74 1.27 -17.89
N GLY A 26 10.33 1.26 -16.69
CA GLY A 26 11.15 2.36 -16.18
C GLY A 26 10.39 3.47 -15.45
N GLU A 27 9.07 3.36 -15.30
CA GLU A 27 8.25 4.30 -14.50
C GLU A 27 8.23 3.98 -12.99
N GLY A 28 9.06 3.03 -12.52
CA GLY A 28 9.08 2.56 -11.13
C GLY A 28 9.27 3.67 -10.08
N SER A 29 10.09 4.69 -10.36
CA SER A 29 10.25 5.84 -9.45
C SER A 29 9.00 6.73 -9.39
N ALA A 30 8.29 6.90 -10.50
CA ALA A 30 7.03 7.64 -10.53
C ALA A 30 5.94 6.86 -9.78
N LEU A 31 5.88 5.53 -9.97
CA LEU A 31 5.01 4.65 -9.20
C LEU A 31 5.28 4.75 -7.70
N PHE A 32 6.55 4.69 -7.28
CA PHE A 32 6.92 4.82 -5.87
C PHE A 32 6.42 6.13 -5.25
N ASN A 33 6.64 7.26 -5.94
CA ASN A 33 6.17 8.56 -5.47
C ASN A 33 4.64 8.62 -5.37
N ASN A 34 3.93 8.05 -6.32
CA ASN A 34 2.46 7.97 -6.29
C ASN A 34 1.95 7.11 -5.14
N VAL A 35 2.60 5.96 -4.86
CA VAL A 35 2.29 5.09 -3.72
C VAL A 35 2.48 5.85 -2.41
N VAL A 36 3.62 6.53 -2.23
CA VAL A 36 3.89 7.32 -1.02
C VAL A 36 2.86 8.44 -0.85
N ALA A 37 2.50 9.15 -1.93
CA ALA A 37 1.49 10.21 -1.89
C ALA A 37 0.12 9.68 -1.45
N ALA A 38 -0.34 8.58 -2.04
CA ALA A 38 -1.63 7.97 -1.71
C ALA A 38 -1.67 7.46 -0.25
N LEU A 39 -0.59 6.84 0.21
CA LEU A 39 -0.51 6.36 1.59
C LEU A 39 -0.40 7.50 2.61
N ASN A 40 0.26 8.61 2.27
CA ASN A 40 0.26 9.82 3.10
C ASN A 40 -1.13 10.45 3.23
N GLU A 41 -1.90 10.50 2.14
CA GLU A 41 -3.30 10.96 2.18
C GLU A 41 -4.13 10.08 3.11
N LEU A 42 -3.97 8.77 3.01
CA LEU A 42 -4.63 7.81 3.90
C LEU A 42 -4.24 8.02 5.37
N ALA A 43 -2.95 8.20 5.67
CA ALA A 43 -2.50 8.49 7.02
C ALA A 43 -3.07 9.82 7.55
N GLY A 44 -3.10 10.86 6.72
CA GLY A 44 -3.73 12.15 7.02
C GLY A 44 -5.24 12.07 7.24
N GLY A 45 -5.91 11.10 6.60
CA GLY A 45 -7.32 10.77 6.79
C GLY A 45 -7.66 10.03 8.09
N GLY A 46 -6.68 9.85 8.99
CA GLY A 46 -6.87 9.21 10.29
C GLY A 46 -6.69 7.68 10.28
N HIS A 47 -6.18 7.12 9.19
CA HIS A 47 -5.87 5.70 9.12
C HIS A 47 -4.57 5.37 9.84
N LYS A 48 -4.61 4.36 10.71
CA LYS A 48 -3.44 3.89 11.45
C LYS A 48 -2.58 3.01 10.55
N LEU A 49 -1.56 3.59 9.93
CA LEU A 49 -0.58 2.87 9.11
C LEU A 49 0.83 3.42 9.39
N GLU A 50 1.82 2.55 9.44
CA GLU A 50 3.23 2.91 9.47
C GLU A 50 3.90 2.35 8.20
N MET A 51 4.52 3.22 7.40
CA MET A 51 5.22 2.84 6.18
C MET A 51 6.72 2.77 6.41
N PHE A 52 7.36 1.72 5.89
CA PHE A 52 8.81 1.58 5.95
C PHE A 52 9.41 1.86 4.57
N GLN A 53 9.38 3.13 4.17
CA GLN A 53 9.79 3.58 2.82
C GLN A 53 11.23 3.19 2.46
N LEU A 54 12.16 3.22 3.43
CA LEU A 54 13.55 2.84 3.21
C LEU A 54 13.74 1.34 2.91
N ALA A 55 12.75 0.52 3.26
CA ALA A 55 12.73 -0.92 2.97
C ALA A 55 11.83 -1.25 1.78
N ALA A 56 11.32 -0.25 1.06
CA ALA A 56 10.54 -0.46 -0.14
C ALA A 56 11.45 -0.89 -1.30
N THR A 57 10.96 -1.84 -2.08
CA THR A 57 11.64 -2.34 -3.28
C THR A 57 10.86 -1.89 -4.50
N VAL A 58 11.55 -1.24 -5.43
CA VAL A 58 11.03 -0.96 -6.78
C VAL A 58 11.59 -2.03 -7.71
N ALA A 59 10.72 -2.68 -8.46
CA ALA A 59 11.08 -3.72 -9.43
C ALA A 59 10.21 -3.59 -10.68
N ASP A 60 10.64 -4.23 -11.76
CA ASP A 60 9.87 -4.37 -13.00
C ASP A 60 9.70 -5.86 -13.31
N ASP A 61 8.53 -6.24 -13.83
CA ASP A 61 8.33 -7.54 -14.45
C ASP A 61 7.62 -7.42 -15.81
N ARG A 62 7.11 -8.54 -16.33
CA ARG A 62 6.44 -8.60 -17.64
C ARG A 62 5.20 -7.72 -17.72
N ASP A 63 4.58 -7.42 -16.58
CA ASP A 63 3.37 -6.62 -16.47
C ASP A 63 3.68 -5.16 -16.09
N GLY A 64 4.97 -4.79 -16.01
CA GLY A 64 5.46 -3.44 -15.75
C GLY A 64 6.02 -3.22 -14.34
N PRO A 65 6.19 -1.94 -13.93
CA PRO A 65 6.71 -1.58 -12.61
C PRO A 65 5.80 -2.01 -11.47
N MET A 66 6.43 -2.42 -10.38
CA MET A 66 5.80 -2.72 -9.12
C MET A 66 6.62 -2.16 -7.95
N VAL A 67 5.91 -1.80 -6.88
CA VAL A 67 6.50 -1.37 -5.62
C VAL A 67 6.08 -2.33 -4.54
N ILE A 68 7.04 -2.97 -3.87
CA ILE A 68 6.79 -3.79 -2.69
C ILE A 68 7.17 -2.96 -1.48
N MET A 69 6.19 -2.64 -0.64
CA MET A 69 6.42 -1.80 0.55
C MET A 69 6.01 -2.56 1.82
N PRO A 70 6.96 -2.77 2.75
CA PRO A 70 6.61 -3.23 4.08
C PRO A 70 5.87 -2.14 4.85
N MET A 71 4.73 -2.51 5.44
CA MET A 71 3.87 -1.62 6.19
C MET A 71 3.33 -2.33 7.43
N LYS A 72 3.17 -1.56 8.50
CA LYS A 72 2.46 -2.00 9.70
C LYS A 72 1.07 -1.39 9.71
N ALA A 73 0.04 -2.22 9.59
CA ALA A 73 -1.34 -1.79 9.47
C ALA A 73 -2.30 -2.78 10.15
N PRO A 74 -3.53 -2.37 10.50
CA PRO A 74 -4.58 -3.28 10.95
C PRO A 74 -4.78 -4.44 9.97
N SER A 75 -5.05 -5.64 10.49
CA SER A 75 -5.41 -6.77 9.64
C SER A 75 -6.61 -6.43 8.75
N GLY A 76 -6.52 -6.76 7.45
CA GLY A 76 -7.55 -6.42 6.45
C GLY A 76 -7.59 -4.94 6.02
N TRP A 77 -6.67 -4.10 6.49
CA TRP A 77 -6.53 -2.68 6.12
C TRP A 77 -6.68 -2.42 4.62
N TYR A 78 -5.98 -3.20 3.79
CA TYR A 78 -5.92 -2.97 2.35
C TYR A 78 -7.29 -3.09 1.68
N HIS A 79 -8.19 -3.96 2.17
CA HIS A 79 -9.56 -4.06 1.67
C HIS A 79 -10.36 -2.77 1.88
N HIS A 80 -10.10 -2.07 2.98
CA HIS A 80 -10.79 -0.81 3.31
C HIS A 80 -10.30 0.36 2.48
N VAL A 81 -9.06 0.31 2.00
CA VAL A 81 -8.43 1.43 1.28
C VAL A 81 -8.21 1.18 -0.20
N GLN A 82 -8.47 -0.03 -0.69
CA GLN A 82 -8.47 -0.34 -2.11
C GLN A 82 -9.24 0.70 -2.94
N PRO A 83 -10.46 1.14 -2.54
CA PRO A 83 -11.20 2.12 -3.33
C PRO A 83 -10.52 3.50 -3.38
N VAL A 84 -9.77 3.87 -2.34
CA VAL A 84 -9.00 5.11 -2.31
C VAL A 84 -7.78 4.98 -3.21
N LEU A 85 -7.02 3.89 -3.07
CA LEU A 85 -5.86 3.60 -3.91
C LEU A 85 -6.22 3.55 -5.39
N GLN A 86 -7.37 2.97 -5.75
CA GLN A 86 -7.87 2.93 -7.13
C GLN A 86 -8.18 4.33 -7.69
N ARG A 87 -8.56 5.32 -6.86
CA ARG A 87 -8.72 6.72 -7.32
C ARG A 87 -7.39 7.36 -7.67
N HIS A 88 -6.29 6.91 -7.07
CA HIS A 88 -4.92 7.27 -7.47
C HIS A 88 -4.41 6.41 -8.63
N GLY A 89 -5.27 5.57 -9.23
CA GLY A 89 -4.87 4.63 -10.27
C GLY A 89 -3.91 3.56 -9.75
N LEU A 90 -4.01 3.17 -8.47
CA LEU A 90 -3.18 2.16 -7.85
C LEU A 90 -3.99 0.91 -7.49
N ASP A 91 -3.45 -0.25 -7.83
CA ASP A 91 -3.87 -1.53 -7.31
C ASP A 91 -2.93 -1.98 -6.19
N CYS A 92 -3.48 -2.60 -5.15
CA CYS A 92 -2.75 -3.03 -3.97
C CYS A 92 -3.18 -4.42 -3.55
N ARG A 93 -2.22 -5.26 -3.18
CA ARG A 93 -2.46 -6.59 -2.62
C ARG A 93 -1.39 -6.95 -1.60
N GLU A 94 -1.72 -7.85 -0.68
CA GLU A 94 -0.71 -8.45 0.19
C GLU A 94 0.36 -9.20 -0.63
N TYR A 95 1.62 -9.05 -0.24
CA TYR A 95 2.77 -9.72 -0.82
C TYR A 95 3.27 -10.78 0.16
N TRP A 96 3.10 -12.05 -0.21
CA TRP A 96 3.38 -13.24 0.60
C TRP A 96 4.87 -13.58 0.68
#